data_AF-A0A935CR20-F1
#
_entry.id   AF-A0A935CR20-F1
#
_cell.length_a   1.000
_cell.length_b   1.000
_cell.length_c   1.000
_cell.angle_alpha   90.00
_cell.angle_beta   90.00
_cell.angle_gamma   90.00
#
_symmetry.space_group_name_H-M   'P 1'
#
loop_
_entity.id
_entity.type
_entity.pdbx_description
1 polymer ?
#
loop_
_entity_poly.entity_id
_entity_poly.type
_entity_poly.pdbx_seq_one_letter_code
_entity_poly.pdbx_strand_id
1 'polypeptide(L)'
;MPPTNLPNRYDAARVAHLKPIRAAIEQLGLPPIRLRKLNGILNALEMQIEDGGDSPEVNAHLLVALRAGVIHQVGVEKAQPVLTRIDAF
;
A
#
# COMPACT_ATOMS: atom_id res chain seq x y z
N MET A 1 25.23 -17.33 8.42
CA MET A 1 25.47 -15.97 7.92
C MET A 1 24.18 -15.19 8.10
N PRO A 2 24.19 -14.00 8.73
CA PRO A 2 23.00 -13.13 8.70
C PRO A 2 22.80 -12.65 7.25
N PRO A 3 21.57 -12.41 6.80
CA PRO A 3 21.33 -11.88 5.46
C PRO A 3 21.93 -10.47 5.37
N THR A 4 22.69 -10.24 4.32
CA THR A 4 23.33 -8.95 4.03
C THR A 4 22.25 -7.98 3.55
N ASN A 5 21.66 -7.21 4.46
CA ASN A 5 20.78 -6.06 4.16
C ASN A 5 21.59 -4.92 3.54
N LEU A 6 22.14 -5.11 2.34
CA LEU A 6 22.68 -4.00 1.57
C LEU A 6 21.49 -3.28 0.93
N PRO A 7 21.22 -2.00 1.26
CA PRO A 7 20.16 -1.21 0.63
C PRO A 7 20.54 -1.01 -0.83
N ASN A 8 20.08 -1.91 -1.70
CA ASN A 8 20.56 -2.01 -3.05
C ASN A 8 19.49 -1.48 -3.99
N ARG A 9 19.60 -0.17 -4.25
CA ARG A 9 18.85 0.63 -5.24
C ARG A 9 17.33 0.70 -5.01
N TYR A 10 16.86 1.95 -5.04
CA TYR A 10 15.49 2.31 -5.34
C TYR A 10 14.78 1.33 -6.29
N ASP A 11 13.85 0.53 -5.76
CA ASP A 11 13.04 -0.41 -6.56
C ASP A 11 11.85 0.32 -7.20
N ALA A 12 12.17 1.15 -8.20
CA ALA A 12 11.20 1.94 -8.96
C ALA A 12 10.08 1.10 -9.57
N ALA A 13 10.41 -0.12 -10.00
CA ALA A 13 9.48 -1.01 -10.68
C ALA A 13 8.42 -1.50 -9.69
N ARG A 14 8.84 -1.93 -8.51
CA ARG A 14 7.93 -2.43 -7.47
C ARG A 14 7.16 -1.30 -6.79
N VAL A 15 7.76 -0.12 -6.61
CA VAL A 15 7.01 1.09 -6.20
C VAL A 15 5.94 1.45 -7.24
N ALA A 16 6.20 1.28 -8.54
CA ALA A 16 5.20 1.57 -9.57
C ALA A 16 3.94 0.69 -9.49
N HIS A 17 4.04 -0.51 -8.88
CA HIS A 17 2.88 -1.38 -8.64
C HIS A 17 1.91 -0.81 -7.59
N LEU A 18 2.32 0.20 -6.80
CA LEU A 18 1.41 0.91 -5.89
C LEU A 18 0.53 1.94 -6.60
N LYS A 19 0.89 2.38 -7.81
CA LYS A 19 0.15 3.43 -8.54
C LYS A 19 -1.32 3.06 -8.80
N PRO A 20 -1.67 1.83 -9.24
CA PRO A 20 -3.06 1.44 -9.41
C PRO A 20 -3.85 1.50 -8.09
N ILE A 21 -3.25 1.08 -6.97
CA ILE A 21 -3.88 1.13 -5.64
C ILE A 21 -4.15 2.58 -5.24
N ARG A 22 -3.15 3.46 -5.38
CA ARG A 22 -3.28 4.90 -5.10
C ARG A 22 -4.40 5.53 -5.92
N ALA A 23 -4.42 5.29 -7.23
CA ALA A 23 -5.45 5.82 -8.12
C ALA A 23 -6.86 5.32 -7.75
N ALA A 24 -7.00 4.05 -7.37
CA ALA A 24 -8.30 3.51 -6.96
C ALA A 24 -8.79 4.10 -5.63
N ILE A 25 -7.89 4.38 -4.69
CA ILE A 25 -8.24 5.07 -3.44
C ILE A 25 -8.66 6.52 -3.73
N GLU A 26 -7.98 7.21 -4.64
CA GLU A 26 -8.34 8.58 -5.05
C GLU A 26 -9.74 8.63 -5.69
N GLN A 27 -10.10 7.63 -6.49
CA GLN A 27 -11.42 7.51 -7.10
C GLN A 27 -12.57 7.31 -6.10
N LEU A 28 -12.28 6.96 -4.83
CA LEU A 28 -13.31 6.89 -3.79
C LEU A 28 -13.86 8.27 -3.39
N GLY A 29 -13.20 9.37 -3.80
CA GLY A 29 -13.68 10.73 -3.54
C GLY A 29 -13.79 11.06 -2.05
N LEU A 30 -12.92 10.47 -1.22
CA LEU A 30 -12.96 10.66 0.24
C LEU A 30 -12.54 12.09 0.63
N PRO A 31 -13.15 12.67 1.69
CA PRO A 31 -12.64 13.88 2.30
C PRO A 31 -11.15 13.77 2.64
N PRO A 32 -10.34 14.84 2.49
CA PRO A 32 -8.89 14.79 2.69
C PRO A 32 -8.45 14.19 4.04
N ILE A 33 -9.21 14.43 5.11
CA ILE A 33 -8.89 13.90 6.44
C ILE A 33 -9.02 12.36 6.53
N ARG A 34 -9.94 11.78 5.75
CA ARG A 34 -10.11 10.31 5.66
C ARG A 34 -9.04 9.72 4.73
N LEU A 35 -8.79 10.39 3.61
CA LEU A 35 -7.74 10.00 2.65
C LEU A 35 -6.34 9.99 3.28
N ARG A 36 -6.03 10.97 4.15
CA ARG A 36 -4.75 11.05 4.86
C ARG A 36 -4.39 9.78 5.61
N LYS A 37 -5.38 9.09 6.21
CA LYS A 37 -5.14 7.83 6.95
C LYS A 37 -4.69 6.71 6.02
N LEU A 38 -5.36 6.56 4.86
CA LEU A 38 -5.03 5.56 3.86
C LEU A 38 -3.67 5.85 3.21
N ASN A 39 -3.40 7.12 2.91
CA ASN A 39 -2.11 7.55 2.38
C ASN A 39 -0.96 7.30 3.37
N GLY A 40 -1.19 7.40 4.68
CA GLY A 40 -0.18 7.05 5.68
C GLY A 40 0.26 5.58 5.59
N ILE A 41 -0.69 4.67 5.41
CA ILE A 41 -0.40 3.23 5.24
C ILE A 41 0.32 2.99 3.91
N LEU A 42 -0.18 3.58 2.83
CA LEU A 42 0.41 3.40 1.49
C LEU A 42 1.84 3.96 1.42
N ASN A 43 2.10 5.10 2.07
CA ASN A 43 3.45 5.67 2.16
C ASN A 43 4.38 4.81 3.00
N ALA A 44 3.90 4.18 4.08
CA ALA A 44 4.72 3.25 4.85
C ALA A 44 5.12 2.02 4.01
N LEU A 45 4.21 1.52 3.18
CA LEU A 45 4.49 0.43 2.24
C LEU A 45 5.48 0.88 1.14
N GLU A 46 5.29 2.08 0.59
CA GLU A 46 6.19 2.67 -0.39
C GLU A 46 7.61 2.80 0.17
N MET A 47 7.77 3.33 1.39
CA MET A 47 9.07 3.48 2.06
C MET A 47 9.77 2.15 2.35
N GLN A 48 9.02 1.08 2.67
CA GLN A 48 9.61 -0.25 2.83
C GLN A 48 10.26 -0.70 1.51
N ILE A 49 9.50 -0.64 0.41
CA ILE A 49 9.95 -1.15 -0.90
C ILE A 49 11.05 -0.26 -1.48
N GLU A 50 11.00 1.04 -1.20
CA GLU A 50 11.87 2.05 -1.77
C GLU A 50 13.36 1.77 -1.53
N ASP A 51 13.75 1.22 -0.39
CA ASP A 51 15.17 0.96 -0.08
C ASP A 51 15.67 -0.42 -0.54
N GLY A 52 14.78 -1.25 -1.11
CA GLY A 52 15.08 -2.60 -1.59
C GLY A 52 15.38 -3.63 -0.50
N GLY A 53 15.24 -3.25 0.78
CA GLY A 53 15.45 -4.09 1.96
C GLY A 53 14.15 -4.41 2.71
N ASP A 54 13.01 -4.31 2.03
CA ASP A 54 11.69 -4.49 2.64
C ASP A 54 11.49 -5.88 3.23
N SER A 55 10.71 -5.93 4.31
CA SER A 55 10.23 -7.20 4.86
C SER A 55 8.92 -7.60 4.17
N PRO A 56 8.86 -8.77 3.51
CA PRO A 56 7.62 -9.27 2.92
C PRO A 56 6.49 -9.41 3.95
N GLU A 57 6.83 -9.76 5.20
CA GLU A 57 5.88 -9.88 6.30
C GLU A 57 5.32 -8.51 6.70
N VAL A 58 6.17 -7.49 6.81
CA VAL A 58 5.73 -6.11 7.11
C VAL A 58 4.82 -5.60 6.00
N ASN A 59 5.17 -5.83 4.74
CA ASN A 59 4.34 -5.43 3.61
C ASN A 59 2.98 -6.12 3.62
N ALA A 60 2.92 -7.42 3.92
CA ALA A 60 1.66 -8.16 4.04
C ALA A 60 0.76 -7.54 5.13
N HIS A 61 1.31 -7.18 6.29
CA HIS A 61 0.57 -6.50 7.34
C HIS A 61 0.08 -5.10 6.93
N LEU A 62 0.88 -4.33 6.20
CA LEU A 62 0.48 -3.03 5.68
C LEU A 62 -0.65 -3.14 4.64
N LEU A 63 -0.62 -4.16 3.78
CA LEU A 63 -1.70 -4.44 2.82
C LEU A 63 -2.99 -4.85 3.52
N VAL A 64 -2.91 -5.69 4.57
CA VAL A 64 -4.07 -6.04 5.41
C VAL A 64 -4.64 -4.81 6.12
N ALA A 65 -3.78 -3.95 6.67
CA ALA A 65 -4.19 -2.70 7.30
C ALA A 65 -4.86 -1.76 6.30
N LEU A 66 -4.32 -1.66 5.06
CA LEU A 66 -4.89 -0.85 3.99
C LEU A 66 -6.28 -1.38 3.59
N ARG A 67 -6.43 -2.70 3.40
CA ARG A 67 -7.70 -3.37 3.13
C ARG A 67 -8.74 -3.05 4.20
N ALA A 68 -8.40 -3.24 5.47
CA ALA A 68 -9.29 -2.94 6.59
C ALA A 68 -9.62 -1.44 6.65
N GLY A 69 -8.65 -0.57 6.42
CA GLY A 69 -8.82 0.87 6.38
C GLY A 69 -9.81 1.31 5.30
N VAL A 70 -9.67 0.81 4.07
CA VAL A 70 -10.58 1.13 2.96
C VAL A 70 -11.99 0.65 3.27
N ILE A 71 -12.15 -0.60 3.72
CA ILE A 71 -13.46 -1.17 4.10
C ILE A 71 -14.11 -0.31 5.21
N HIS A 72 -13.35 0.13 6.21
CA HIS A 72 -13.86 0.99 7.27
C HIS A 72 -14.36 2.35 6.74
N GLN A 73 -13.70 2.93 5.73
CA GLN A 73 -14.08 4.24 5.19
C GLN A 73 -15.32 4.20 4.30
N VAL A 74 -15.48 3.15 3.47
CA VAL A 74 -16.50 3.12 2.41
C VAL A 74 -17.42 1.90 2.40
N GLY A 75 -17.17 0.91 3.26
CA GLY A 75 -17.85 -0.38 3.25
C GLY A 75 -17.28 -1.34 2.20
N VAL A 76 -17.64 -2.63 2.29
CA VAL A 76 -17.04 -3.70 1.45
C VAL A 76 -17.34 -3.50 -0.04
N GLU A 77 -18.59 -3.21 -0.40
CA GLU A 77 -19.00 -3.08 -1.80
C GLU A 77 -18.25 -1.98 -2.53
N LYS A 78 -18.16 -0.78 -1.93
CA LYS A 78 -17.45 0.36 -2.51
C LYS A 78 -15.93 0.20 -2.45
N ALA A 79 -15.42 -0.61 -1.52
CA ALA A 79 -13.99 -0.92 -1.41
C ALA A 79 -13.50 -1.84 -2.54
N GLN A 80 -14.40 -2.62 -3.16
CA GLN A 80 -14.04 -3.71 -4.07
C GLN A 80 -13.01 -3.34 -5.16
N PRO A 81 -13.11 -2.18 -5.85
CA PRO A 81 -12.12 -1.80 -6.85
C PRO A 81 -10.71 -1.63 -6.28
N VAL A 82 -10.59 -1.16 -5.04
CA VAL A 82 -9.31 -1.04 -4.33
C VAL A 82 -8.84 -2.42 -3.88
N LEU A 83 -9.73 -3.26 -3.34
CA LEU A 83 -9.39 -4.60 -2.86
C LEU A 83 -8.80 -5.48 -3.95
N THR A 84 -9.39 -5.47 -5.15
CA THR A 84 -8.85 -6.22 -6.29
C THR A 84 -7.41 -5.83 -6.64
N ARG A 85 -7.04 -4.56 -6.43
CA ARG A 85 -5.67 -4.08 -6.71
C ARG A 85 -4.70 -4.40 -5.58
N ILE A 86 -5.18 -4.41 -4.34
CA ILE A 86 -4.40 -4.90 -3.19
C ILE A 86 -4.10 -6.38 -3.35
N ASP A 87 -5.07 -7.18 -3.82
CA ASP A 87 -4.90 -8.63 -4.00
C ASP A 87 -3.99 -8.99 -5.19
N ALA A 88 -3.70 -8.02 -6.08
CA ALA A 88 -2.83 -8.18 -7.24
C ALA A 88 -1.41 -7.63 -7.04
N PHE A 89 -1.09 -7.13 -5.84
CA PHE A 89 0.19 -6.56 -5.47
C PHE A 89 1.10 -7.61 -4.83
#